data_AF-A0A2A4SIJ2-F1
#
_entry.id   AF-A0A2A4SIJ2-F1
#
_cell.length_a   1.000
_cell.length_b   1.000
_cell.length_c   1.000
_cell.angle_alpha   90.00
_cell.angle_beta   90.00
_cell.angle_gamma   90.00
#
_symmetry.space_group_name_H-M   'P 1'
#
loop_
_entity.id
_entity.type
_entity.pdbx_description
1 polymer ?
#
loop_
_entity_poly.entity_id
_entity_poly.type
_entity_poly.pdbx_seq_one_letter_code
_entity_poly.pdbx_strand_id
1 'polypeptide(L)'
;MGDFQAKDIDFIHHIIDDIEYLRELSLYNKKVASEIRRASVIIRRFVLDNDLKQAASLARMKLELMLPPPFKKKGEYEKTGIKLAHTALNKMGDGDYFGFTCNSMAILINVQPDTKFEACSLDQFLKQNCFYYHGDFISRRDVINYAANSMGGAHHGNRPVKNKEIIEKAKGCILFTPTQGNKFNIDIELARLHNYHDEIYPDRSGINLVHMEILSSARLISHSPMIQVLVNKLKKTIQCD
;
A
#
# COMPACT_ATOMS: atom_id res chain seq x y z
N MET A 1 -36.87 4.47 -4.08
CA MET A 1 -35.45 4.09 -4.31
C MET A 1 -35.44 3.19 -5.54
N GLY A 2 -34.40 3.18 -6.36
CA GLY A 2 -34.35 2.23 -7.48
C GLY A 2 -34.02 0.85 -6.91
N ASP A 3 -34.76 -0.18 -7.31
CA ASP A 3 -34.53 -1.55 -6.84
C ASP A 3 -33.12 -2.01 -7.22
N PHE A 4 -32.37 -2.50 -6.25
CA PHE A 4 -31.06 -3.10 -6.51
C PHE A 4 -31.23 -4.44 -7.23
N GLN A 5 -30.37 -4.70 -8.21
CA GLN A 5 -30.36 -6.01 -8.88
C GLN A 5 -29.60 -7.01 -8.01
N ALA A 6 -29.90 -8.31 -8.11
CA ALA A 6 -29.20 -9.36 -7.36
C ALA A 6 -27.66 -9.28 -7.50
N LYS A 7 -27.18 -8.93 -8.70
CA LYS A 7 -25.75 -8.71 -8.97
C LYS A 7 -25.13 -7.57 -8.15
N ASP A 8 -25.92 -6.55 -7.81
CA ASP A 8 -25.45 -5.41 -7.02
C ASP A 8 -25.29 -5.84 -5.54
N ILE A 9 -26.20 -6.68 -5.04
CA ILE A 9 -26.11 -7.26 -3.69
C ILE A 9 -24.88 -8.16 -3.57
N ASP A 10 -24.67 -9.07 -4.54
CA ASP A 10 -23.48 -9.94 -4.57
C ASP A 10 -22.18 -9.12 -4.60
N PHE A 11 -22.14 -8.08 -5.45
CA PHE A 11 -21.01 -7.15 -5.50
C PHE A 11 -20.78 -6.48 -4.15
N ILE A 12 -21.83 -5.99 -3.48
CA ILE A 12 -21.71 -5.34 -2.17
C ILE A 12 -21.16 -6.30 -1.11
N HIS A 13 -21.64 -7.54 -1.06
CA HIS A 13 -21.11 -8.55 -0.15
C HIS A 13 -19.61 -8.75 -0.36
N HIS A 14 -19.18 -8.92 -1.62
CA HIS A 14 -17.75 -9.05 -1.93
C HIS A 14 -16.92 -7.84 -1.48
N ILE A 15 -17.41 -6.61 -1.65
CA ILE A 15 -16.71 -5.40 -1.19
C ILE A 15 -16.56 -5.40 0.34
N ILE A 16 -17.61 -5.76 1.07
CA ILE A 16 -17.59 -5.79 2.54
C ILE A 16 -16.59 -6.85 3.03
N ASP A 17 -16.67 -8.07 2.51
CA ASP A 17 -15.80 -9.18 2.88
C ASP A 17 -14.32 -8.86 2.59
N ASP A 18 -14.04 -8.27 1.43
CA ASP A 18 -12.69 -7.87 1.04
C ASP A 18 -12.16 -6.74 1.95
N ILE A 19 -12.99 -5.77 2.37
CA ILE A 19 -12.59 -4.72 3.31
C ILE A 19 -12.30 -5.30 4.71
N GLU A 20 -13.12 -6.22 5.19
CA GLU A 20 -12.95 -6.89 6.47
C GLU A 20 -11.67 -7.74 6.47
N TYR A 21 -11.43 -8.51 5.40
CA TYR A 21 -10.19 -9.24 5.20
C TYR A 21 -8.95 -8.33 5.24
N LEU A 22 -8.95 -7.21 4.50
CA LEU A 22 -7.83 -6.27 4.52
C LEU A 22 -7.59 -5.66 5.91
N ARG A 23 -8.68 -5.40 6.66
CA ARG A 23 -8.61 -4.89 8.03
C ARG A 23 -7.89 -5.88 8.93
N GLU A 24 -8.32 -7.13 8.93
CA GLU A 24 -7.70 -8.21 9.72
C GLU A 24 -6.24 -8.42 9.34
N LEU A 25 -5.93 -8.49 8.05
CA LEU A 25 -4.56 -8.68 7.57
C LEU A 25 -3.62 -7.57 8.09
N SER A 26 -4.11 -6.33 8.13
CA SER A 26 -3.30 -5.20 8.61
C SER A 26 -3.15 -5.12 10.14
N LEU A 27 -3.78 -6.02 10.89
CA LEU A 27 -3.67 -6.15 12.35
C LEU A 27 -2.90 -7.40 12.79
N TYR A 28 -2.68 -8.36 11.88
CA TYR A 28 -2.10 -9.67 12.21
C TYR A 28 -0.90 -10.01 11.32
N ASN A 29 0.29 -10.01 11.92
CA ASN A 29 1.54 -10.26 11.19
C ASN A 29 1.84 -11.75 10.87
N LYS A 30 1.05 -12.72 11.39
CA LYS A 30 1.44 -14.16 11.39
C LYS A 30 1.35 -14.89 10.04
N LYS A 31 0.80 -14.29 8.98
CA LYS A 31 0.70 -14.92 7.64
C LYS A 31 0.92 -13.94 6.48
N VAL A 32 1.55 -12.81 6.77
CA VAL A 32 1.64 -11.69 5.83
C VAL A 32 2.16 -12.12 4.46
N ALA A 33 3.23 -12.92 4.39
CA ALA A 33 3.82 -13.36 3.12
C ALA A 33 2.83 -14.15 2.22
N SER A 34 2.01 -15.06 2.77
CA SER A 34 1.04 -15.83 1.99
C SER A 34 -0.18 -15.00 1.60
N GLU A 35 -0.56 -14.05 2.46
CA GLU A 35 -1.77 -13.24 2.29
C GLU A 35 -1.58 -12.00 1.40
N ILE A 36 -0.35 -11.47 1.28
CA ILE A 36 -0.07 -10.29 0.45
C ILE A 36 -0.51 -10.49 -1.00
N ARG A 37 -0.40 -11.70 -1.54
CA ARG A 37 -0.85 -12.00 -2.90
C ARG A 37 -2.34 -11.67 -3.05
N ARG A 38 -3.19 -12.20 -2.16
CA ARG A 38 -4.63 -11.92 -2.18
C ARG A 38 -4.91 -10.44 -1.94
N ALA A 39 -4.25 -9.83 -0.96
CA ALA A 39 -4.40 -8.41 -0.67
C ALA A 39 -4.06 -7.51 -1.86
N SER A 40 -3.00 -7.82 -2.61
CA SER A 40 -2.59 -7.04 -3.78
C SER A 40 -3.66 -7.04 -4.88
N VAL A 41 -4.35 -8.18 -5.08
CA VAL A 41 -5.45 -8.31 -6.05
C VAL A 41 -6.66 -7.50 -5.60
N ILE A 42 -7.04 -7.59 -4.33
CA ILE A 42 -8.15 -6.81 -3.75
C ILE A 42 -7.86 -5.31 -3.89
N ILE A 43 -6.68 -4.85 -3.47
CA ILE A 43 -6.31 -3.44 -3.55
C ILE A 43 -6.34 -2.95 -5.00
N ARG A 44 -5.78 -3.72 -5.94
CA ARG A 44 -5.87 -3.36 -7.37
C ARG A 44 -7.32 -3.18 -7.81
N ARG A 45 -8.19 -4.14 -7.53
CA ARG A 45 -9.62 -4.04 -7.86
C ARG A 45 -10.25 -2.77 -7.30
N PHE A 46 -10.00 -2.53 -6.01
CA PHE A 46 -10.51 -1.40 -5.26
C PHE A 46 -10.14 -0.05 -5.86
N VAL A 47 -8.85 0.16 -6.18
CA VAL A 47 -8.35 1.49 -6.55
C VAL A 47 -8.06 1.68 -8.04
N LEU A 48 -7.67 0.64 -8.76
CA LEU A 48 -7.34 0.71 -10.20
C LEU A 48 -8.52 0.29 -11.07
N ASP A 49 -9.27 -0.73 -10.65
CA ASP A 49 -10.45 -1.20 -11.41
C ASP A 49 -11.74 -0.48 -10.96
N ASN A 50 -11.63 0.44 -9.99
CA ASN A 50 -12.66 1.34 -9.49
C ASN A 50 -13.80 0.70 -8.68
N ASP A 51 -13.61 -0.50 -8.15
CA ASP A 51 -14.61 -1.19 -7.33
C ASP A 51 -15.09 -0.32 -6.14
N LEU A 52 -14.18 0.37 -5.45
CA LEU A 52 -14.58 1.26 -4.35
C LEU A 52 -15.37 2.48 -4.82
N LYS A 53 -15.05 3.00 -6.01
CA LYS A 53 -15.78 4.13 -6.60
C LYS A 53 -17.19 3.71 -7.01
N GLN A 54 -17.35 2.51 -7.56
CA GLN A 54 -18.64 1.92 -7.89
C GLN A 54 -19.47 1.70 -6.62
N ALA A 55 -18.89 1.09 -5.59
CA ALA A 55 -19.54 0.89 -4.30
C ALA A 55 -19.99 2.21 -3.67
N ALA A 56 -19.14 3.24 -3.71
CA ALA A 56 -19.50 4.59 -3.24
C ALA A 56 -20.63 5.23 -4.05
N SER A 57 -20.68 4.98 -5.36
CA SER A 57 -21.79 5.42 -6.22
C SER A 57 -23.12 4.76 -5.83
N LEU A 58 -23.13 3.46 -5.56
CA LEU A 58 -24.32 2.73 -5.06
C LEU A 58 -24.79 3.32 -3.72
N ALA A 59 -23.85 3.65 -2.83
CA ALA A 59 -24.13 4.32 -1.56
C ALA A 59 -24.38 5.84 -1.66
N ARG A 60 -24.43 6.39 -2.88
CA ARG A 60 -24.61 7.83 -3.18
C ARG A 60 -23.70 8.72 -2.35
N MET A 61 -22.42 8.39 -2.31
CA MET A 61 -21.42 9.14 -1.56
C MET A 61 -20.19 9.46 -2.39
N LYS A 62 -19.62 10.63 -2.12
CA LYS A 62 -18.26 10.93 -2.56
C LYS A 62 -17.28 10.15 -1.69
N LEU A 63 -16.36 9.44 -2.32
CA LEU A 63 -15.31 8.69 -1.61
C LEU A 63 -14.01 9.49 -1.59
N GLU A 64 -13.51 9.74 -0.40
CA GLU A 64 -12.21 10.34 -0.13
C GLU A 64 -11.47 9.49 0.90
N LEU A 65 -10.16 9.36 0.74
CA LEU A 65 -9.28 8.69 1.68
C LEU A 65 -8.50 9.72 2.47
N MET A 66 -8.30 9.45 3.76
CA MET A 66 -7.42 10.26 4.61
C MET A 66 -5.99 9.78 4.39
N LEU A 67 -5.13 10.65 3.87
CA LEU A 67 -3.74 10.32 3.59
C LEU A 67 -2.77 11.27 4.29
N PRO A 68 -1.57 10.78 4.64
CA PRO A 68 -0.52 11.68 5.11
C PRO A 68 -0.06 12.59 3.96
N PRO A 69 0.66 13.66 4.28
CA PRO A 69 1.26 14.52 3.28
C PRO A 69 2.20 13.73 2.35
N PRO A 70 2.35 14.18 1.10
CA PRO A 70 3.27 13.55 0.16
C PRO A 70 4.74 13.71 0.59
N PHE A 71 5.64 12.97 -0.07
CA PHE A 71 7.07 13.17 0.06
C PHE A 71 7.50 14.61 -0.23
N LYS A 72 8.65 15.00 0.33
CA LYS A 72 9.38 16.22 -0.03
C LYS A 72 9.74 16.23 -1.53
N LYS A 73 10.09 17.40 -2.07
CA LYS A 73 10.44 17.54 -3.49
C LYS A 73 11.69 16.74 -3.84
N LYS A 74 11.77 16.21 -5.07
CA LYS A 74 12.90 15.39 -5.58
C LYS A 74 14.27 16.01 -5.27
N GLY A 75 14.41 17.30 -5.58
CA GLY A 75 15.68 18.02 -5.40
C GLY A 75 16.14 18.14 -3.94
N GLU A 76 15.29 17.87 -2.95
CA GLU A 76 15.72 17.79 -1.55
C GLU A 76 16.45 16.47 -1.27
N TYR A 77 15.96 15.35 -1.82
CA TYR A 77 16.61 14.05 -1.69
C TYR A 77 17.96 14.01 -2.41
N GLU A 78 18.02 14.54 -3.63
CA GLU A 78 19.26 14.59 -4.43
C GLU A 78 20.36 15.39 -3.73
N LYS A 79 20.04 16.55 -3.14
CA LYS A 79 21.00 17.38 -2.40
C LYS A 79 21.57 16.70 -1.17
N THR A 80 20.79 15.83 -0.52
CA THR A 80 21.20 15.09 0.67
C THR A 80 21.95 13.79 0.36
N GLY A 81 22.06 13.40 -0.92
CA GLY A 81 22.69 12.14 -1.31
C GLY A 81 21.90 10.88 -0.91
N ILE A 82 20.62 11.04 -0.52
CA ILE A 82 19.75 9.91 -0.18
C ILE A 82 19.55 9.07 -1.45
N LYS A 83 19.80 7.76 -1.35
CA LYS A 83 19.64 6.80 -2.45
C LYS A 83 18.34 6.01 -2.38
N LEU A 84 17.77 5.88 -1.18
CA LEU A 84 16.51 5.19 -0.91
C LEU A 84 15.75 5.92 0.19
N ALA A 85 14.50 6.26 -0.08
CA ALA A 85 13.57 6.75 0.94
C ALA A 85 12.24 6.04 0.76
N HIS A 86 11.59 5.64 1.83
CA HIS A 86 10.25 5.05 1.81
C HIS A 86 9.40 5.78 2.85
N THR A 87 8.09 5.92 2.60
CA THR A 87 7.19 6.66 3.51
C THR A 87 7.26 6.10 4.94
N ALA A 88 7.47 4.78 5.08
CA ALA A 88 7.71 4.12 6.36
C ALA A 88 9.01 4.51 7.06
N LEU A 89 10.09 4.73 6.30
CA LEU A 89 11.45 4.92 6.84
C LEU A 89 11.70 6.36 7.27
N ASN A 90 10.98 7.33 6.71
CA ASN A 90 11.11 8.73 7.12
C ASN A 90 10.63 8.98 8.57
N LYS A 91 9.99 8.01 9.23
CA LYS A 91 9.47 8.11 10.60
C LYS A 91 10.46 7.66 11.70
N MET A 92 11.72 7.35 11.41
CA MET A 92 12.57 6.60 12.35
C MET A 92 13.11 7.41 13.55
N GLY A 93 12.23 7.54 14.55
CA GLY A 93 12.45 7.39 15.99
C GLY A 93 11.13 6.87 16.58
N ASP A 94 11.08 5.62 17.07
CA ASP A 94 9.87 4.91 17.56
C ASP A 94 8.56 5.24 16.80
N GLY A 95 8.65 5.24 15.46
CA GLY A 95 7.61 5.77 14.61
C GLY A 95 6.54 4.74 14.26
N ASP A 96 5.28 5.10 14.46
CA ASP A 96 4.12 4.34 14.01
C ASP A 96 3.87 4.54 12.50
N TYR A 97 4.16 3.53 11.67
CA TYR A 97 3.89 3.50 10.24
C TYR A 97 2.47 3.03 9.97
N PHE A 98 1.55 3.99 9.91
CA PHE A 98 0.12 3.77 9.75
C PHE A 98 -0.51 2.84 10.80
N GLY A 99 0.18 2.40 11.84
CA GLY A 99 -0.22 1.35 12.79
C GLY A 99 0.82 0.23 12.95
N PHE A 100 1.92 0.26 12.19
CA PHE A 100 3.06 -0.66 12.25
C PHE A 100 4.29 0.01 12.86
N THR A 101 4.85 -0.51 13.95
CA THR A 101 6.11 0.03 14.50
C THR A 101 7.29 -0.64 13.83
N CYS A 102 8.22 0.15 13.28
CA CYS A 102 9.42 -0.38 12.68
C CYS A 102 10.65 -0.03 13.51
N ASN A 103 11.42 -1.04 13.92
CA ASN A 103 12.69 -0.86 14.62
C ASN A 103 13.83 -1.02 13.61
N SER A 104 14.72 -0.03 13.52
CA SER A 104 15.93 -0.13 12.71
C SER A 104 17.15 0.33 13.51
N MET A 105 18.28 -0.35 13.29
CA MET A 105 19.61 0.14 13.69
C MET A 105 20.26 1.05 12.63
N ALA A 106 19.62 1.25 11.48
CA ALA A 106 20.17 2.06 10.39
C ALA A 106 19.70 3.51 10.47
N ILE A 107 20.67 4.40 10.71
CA ILE A 107 20.55 5.86 10.65
C ILE A 107 20.03 6.28 9.26
N LEU A 108 18.98 7.11 9.19
CA LEU A 108 19.00 8.37 8.40
C LEU A 108 17.69 9.19 8.46
N ILE A 109 17.91 10.43 8.88
CA ILE A 109 17.09 11.66 8.78
C ILE A 109 15.82 11.70 9.62
N ASN A 110 15.96 12.48 10.69
CA ASN A 110 14.94 12.91 11.65
C ASN A 110 13.92 13.85 10.98
N VAL A 111 13.13 13.36 10.02
CA VAL A 111 11.98 14.10 9.48
C VAL A 111 10.76 13.63 10.26
N GLN A 112 10.36 14.34 11.30
CA GLN A 112 9.02 14.13 11.83
C GLN A 112 8.03 14.41 10.71
N PRO A 113 7.25 13.42 10.23
CA PRO A 113 6.23 13.70 9.25
C PRO A 113 5.16 14.55 9.91
N ASP A 114 4.67 15.53 9.17
CA ASP A 114 3.48 16.25 9.57
C ASP A 114 2.35 15.21 9.74
N THR A 115 1.76 15.16 10.93
CA THR A 115 0.74 14.16 11.32
C THR A 115 -0.63 14.50 10.77
N LYS A 116 -0.75 15.61 10.04
CA LYS A 116 -1.99 16.05 9.43
C LYS A 116 -2.35 15.16 8.25
N PHE A 117 -3.36 14.33 8.44
CA PHE A 117 -3.99 13.62 7.35
C PHE A 117 -4.89 14.57 6.56
N GLU A 118 -4.82 14.52 5.25
CA GLU A 118 -5.65 15.29 4.34
C GLU A 118 -6.62 14.36 3.60
N ALA A 119 -7.85 14.84 3.39
CA ALA A 119 -8.82 14.14 2.55
C ALA A 119 -8.39 14.25 1.08
N CYS A 120 -8.37 13.12 0.38
CA CYS A 120 -7.95 13.07 -1.01
C CYS A 120 -8.77 12.06 -1.82
N SER A 121 -8.82 12.28 -3.12
CA SER A 121 -9.44 11.35 -4.07
C SER A 121 -8.62 10.07 -4.25
N LEU A 122 -9.24 9.00 -4.77
CA LEU A 122 -8.53 7.77 -5.15
C LEU A 122 -7.43 8.01 -6.20
N ASP A 123 -7.58 8.98 -7.09
CA ASP A 123 -6.53 9.29 -8.07
C ASP A 123 -5.32 9.96 -7.41
N GLN A 124 -5.54 10.85 -6.44
CA GLN A 124 -4.46 11.41 -5.62
C GLN A 124 -3.78 10.31 -4.78
N PHE A 125 -4.55 9.40 -4.19
CA PHE A 125 -4.02 8.22 -3.49
C PHE A 125 -3.05 7.41 -4.37
N LEU A 126 -3.42 7.17 -5.62
CA LEU A 126 -2.61 6.43 -6.58
C LEU A 126 -1.36 7.18 -7.05
N LYS A 127 -1.44 8.51 -7.14
CA LYS A 127 -0.34 9.39 -7.57
C LYS A 127 0.68 9.66 -6.46
N GLN A 128 0.36 9.37 -5.20
CA GLN A 128 1.33 9.52 -4.12
C GLN A 128 2.55 8.64 -4.39
N ASN A 129 3.74 9.23 -4.22
CA ASN A 129 4.97 8.46 -4.23
C ASN A 129 5.02 7.62 -2.94
N CYS A 130 5.49 6.38 -3.05
CA CYS A 130 5.62 5.41 -1.95
C CYS A 130 7.08 5.25 -1.51
N PHE A 131 7.98 5.30 -2.50
CA PHE A 131 9.41 5.37 -2.27
C PHE A 131 10.15 6.11 -3.37
N TYR A 132 11.36 6.50 -3.04
CA TYR A 132 12.37 7.06 -3.91
C TYR A 132 13.53 6.06 -3.99
N TYR A 133 14.03 5.76 -5.18
CA TYR A 133 15.19 4.89 -5.39
C TYR A 133 16.04 5.41 -6.56
N HIS A 134 17.31 5.70 -6.30
CA HIS A 134 18.30 6.14 -7.31
C HIS A 134 17.82 7.26 -8.27
N GLY A 135 17.20 8.31 -7.74
CA GLY A 135 16.74 9.44 -8.56
C GLY A 135 15.27 9.33 -8.96
N ASP A 136 14.64 8.17 -8.84
CA ASP A 136 13.28 7.97 -9.31
C ASP A 136 12.30 7.84 -8.15
N PHE A 137 11.19 8.57 -8.28
CA PHE A 137 10.03 8.37 -7.42
C PHE A 137 9.12 7.31 -8.00
N ILE A 138 8.76 6.34 -7.17
CA ILE A 138 7.83 5.28 -7.51
C ILE A 138 6.47 5.59 -6.88
N SER A 139 5.44 5.65 -7.72
CA SER A 139 4.08 5.93 -7.29
C SER A 139 3.40 4.69 -6.73
N ARG A 140 2.38 4.89 -5.89
CA ARG A 140 1.55 3.80 -5.36
C ARG A 140 0.88 3.00 -6.46
N ARG A 141 0.44 3.68 -7.52
CA ARG A 141 -0.08 3.04 -8.73
C ARG A 141 0.90 2.03 -9.32
N ASP A 142 2.17 2.39 -9.42
CA ASP A 142 3.19 1.51 -10.00
C ASP A 142 3.42 0.28 -9.10
N VAL A 143 3.50 0.49 -7.78
CA VAL A 143 3.69 -0.60 -6.80
C VAL A 143 2.51 -1.57 -6.78
N ILE A 144 1.28 -1.06 -6.74
CA ILE A 144 0.07 -1.91 -6.74
C ILE A 144 -0.04 -2.70 -8.05
N ASN A 145 0.17 -2.05 -9.19
CA ASN A 145 0.19 -2.74 -10.49
C ASN A 145 1.27 -3.82 -10.54
N TYR A 146 2.46 -3.49 -10.07
CA TYR A 146 3.58 -4.43 -9.99
C TYR A 146 3.22 -5.63 -9.11
N ALA A 147 2.76 -5.42 -7.88
CA ALA A 147 2.45 -6.49 -6.95
C ALA A 147 1.35 -7.42 -7.49
N ALA A 148 0.25 -6.85 -7.99
CA ALA A 148 -0.86 -7.63 -8.52
C ALA A 148 -0.48 -8.48 -9.74
N ASN A 149 0.42 -8.00 -10.60
CA ASN A 149 0.87 -8.73 -11.79
C ASN A 149 2.00 -9.72 -11.48
N SER A 150 3.05 -9.28 -10.80
CA SER A 150 4.24 -10.09 -10.54
C SER A 150 4.05 -11.12 -9.43
N MET A 151 3.24 -10.82 -8.40
CA MET A 151 2.99 -11.75 -7.29
C MET A 151 1.69 -12.52 -7.45
N GLY A 152 0.72 -11.97 -8.18
CA GLY A 152 -0.62 -12.54 -8.36
C GLY A 152 -0.65 -13.81 -9.20
N GLY A 153 0.41 -14.14 -9.94
CA GLY A 153 0.41 -15.23 -10.93
C GLY A 153 -0.70 -15.11 -11.98
N ALA A 154 -1.38 -13.96 -12.02
CA ALA A 154 -2.46 -13.69 -12.93
C ALA A 154 -1.84 -13.39 -14.29
N HIS A 155 -1.78 -14.39 -15.15
CA HIS A 155 -1.41 -14.27 -16.57
C HIS A 155 -2.35 -13.35 -17.38
N HIS A 156 -3.26 -12.62 -16.72
CA HIS A 156 -4.32 -11.84 -17.35
C HIS A 156 -4.13 -10.35 -17.11
N GLY A 157 -3.24 -9.77 -17.92
CA GLY A 157 -3.17 -8.33 -18.10
C GLY A 157 -1.81 -7.90 -18.63
N ASN A 158 -1.65 -7.89 -19.96
CA ASN A 158 -0.47 -7.37 -20.68
C ASN A 158 -0.23 -5.86 -20.46
N ARG A 159 -0.72 -5.24 -19.37
CA ARG A 159 -0.39 -3.85 -19.09
C ARG A 159 1.06 -3.78 -18.62
N PRO A 160 1.94 -3.10 -19.37
CA PRO A 160 3.32 -2.96 -18.97
C PRO A 160 3.38 -2.25 -17.62
N VAL A 161 4.10 -2.85 -16.67
CA VAL A 161 4.34 -2.23 -15.37
C VAL A 161 5.43 -1.17 -15.55
N LYS A 162 5.04 0.09 -15.46
CA LYS A 162 6.00 1.20 -15.46
C LYS A 162 6.97 1.02 -14.29
N ASN A 163 8.25 1.33 -14.50
CA ASN A 163 9.30 1.25 -13.48
C ASN A 163 9.52 -0.16 -12.89
N LYS A 164 9.11 -1.24 -13.57
CA LYS A 164 9.27 -2.62 -13.08
C LYS A 164 10.70 -2.93 -12.62
N GLU A 165 11.69 -2.61 -13.43
CA GLU A 165 13.11 -2.86 -13.10
C GLU A 165 13.56 -2.11 -11.85
N ILE A 166 13.13 -0.86 -11.71
CA ILE A 166 13.45 -0.03 -10.54
C ILE A 166 12.82 -0.64 -9.28
N ILE A 167 11.57 -1.11 -9.38
CA ILE A 167 10.86 -1.76 -8.28
C ILE A 167 11.54 -3.07 -7.89
N GLU A 168 11.93 -3.92 -8.84
CA GLU A 168 12.64 -5.19 -8.57
C GLU A 168 13.97 -4.95 -7.83
N LYS A 169 14.74 -3.95 -8.27
CA LYS A 169 15.99 -3.55 -7.60
C LYS A 169 15.72 -3.04 -6.19
N ALA A 170 14.79 -2.10 -6.03
CA ALA A 170 14.43 -1.52 -4.73
C ALA A 170 13.88 -2.55 -3.74
N LYS A 171 13.09 -3.53 -4.23
CA LYS A 171 12.54 -4.65 -3.45
C LYS A 171 13.65 -5.41 -2.72
N GLY A 172 14.81 -5.57 -3.36
CA GLY A 172 15.95 -6.29 -2.81
C GLY A 172 16.71 -5.55 -1.72
N CYS A 173 16.50 -4.24 -1.53
CA CYS A 173 17.30 -3.42 -0.62
C CYS A 173 16.83 -3.44 0.83
N ILE A 174 15.55 -3.73 1.07
CA ILE A 174 14.95 -3.69 2.41
C ILE A 174 14.14 -4.95 2.68
N LEU A 175 14.38 -5.52 3.84
CA LEU A 175 13.59 -6.60 4.39
C LEU A 175 12.95 -6.18 5.70
N PHE A 176 11.72 -6.62 5.87
CA PHE A 176 10.92 -6.44 7.05
C PHE A 176 10.71 -7.81 7.65
N THR A 177 11.22 -7.99 8.87
CA THR A 177 11.09 -9.22 9.63
C THR A 177 10.03 -9.00 10.71
N PRO A 178 8.87 -9.68 10.66
CA PRO A 178 7.86 -9.56 11.70
C PRO A 178 8.44 -9.91 13.07
N THR A 179 8.10 -9.11 14.09
CA THR A 179 8.43 -9.43 15.48
C THR A 179 7.16 -9.75 16.27
N GLN A 180 6.76 -8.94 17.25
CA GLN A 180 5.54 -9.14 18.03
C GLN A 180 4.48 -8.09 17.69
N GLY A 181 3.22 -8.53 17.56
CA GLY A 181 2.11 -7.66 17.17
C GLY A 181 2.31 -7.10 15.75
N ASN A 182 2.09 -5.80 15.58
CA ASN A 182 2.27 -5.04 14.32
C ASN A 182 3.70 -4.52 14.13
N LYS A 183 4.69 -5.11 14.80
CA LYS A 183 6.07 -4.63 14.76
C LYS A 183 6.91 -5.38 13.74
N PHE A 184 7.83 -4.66 13.10
CA PHE A 184 8.81 -5.21 12.17
C PHE A 184 10.21 -4.73 12.52
N ASN A 185 11.19 -5.61 12.40
CA ASN A 185 12.59 -5.20 12.27
C ASN A 185 12.87 -4.86 10.80
N ILE A 186 13.67 -3.83 10.57
CA ILE A 186 14.10 -3.43 9.23
C ILE A 186 15.58 -3.78 9.05
N ASP A 187 15.84 -4.64 8.08
CA ASP A 187 17.19 -4.96 7.61
C ASP A 187 17.42 -4.28 6.26
N ILE A 188 18.45 -3.43 6.19
CA ILE A 188 18.84 -2.71 4.97
C ILE A 188 20.11 -3.35 4.40
N GLU A 189 20.03 -3.82 3.16
CA GLU A 189 21.18 -4.39 2.46
C GLU A 189 21.99 -3.27 1.79
N LEU A 190 22.95 -2.72 2.52
CA LEU A 190 23.75 -1.56 2.07
C LEU A 190 24.53 -1.86 0.79
N ALA A 191 24.99 -3.09 0.57
CA ALA A 191 25.70 -3.44 -0.67
C ALA A 191 24.80 -3.23 -1.90
N ARG A 192 23.54 -3.67 -1.83
CA ARG A 192 22.55 -3.49 -2.91
C ARG A 192 22.13 -2.03 -3.11
N LEU A 193 22.13 -1.25 -2.03
CA LEU A 193 21.84 0.18 -2.11
C LEU A 193 22.96 0.97 -2.80
N HIS A 194 24.21 0.50 -2.71
CA HIS A 194 25.36 1.16 -3.34
C HIS A 194 25.65 0.64 -4.76
N ASN A 195 25.42 -0.65 -5.00
CA ASN A 195 25.74 -1.31 -6.28
C ASN A 195 24.48 -1.47 -7.15
N TYR A 196 24.08 -0.38 -7.82
CA TYR A 196 22.93 -0.36 -8.73
C TYR A 196 23.06 -1.32 -9.95
N HIS A 197 24.28 -1.82 -10.20
CA HIS A 197 24.68 -2.51 -11.43
C HIS A 197 24.73 -4.04 -11.35
N ASP A 198 24.64 -4.65 -10.16
CA ASP A 198 24.80 -6.10 -10.01
C ASP A 198 23.47 -6.88 -9.91
N GLU A 199 23.57 -8.16 -10.27
CA GLU A 199 22.53 -9.14 -10.61
C GLU A 199 21.25 -9.17 -9.74
N ILE A 200 20.15 -9.67 -10.32
CA ILE A 200 18.92 -9.98 -9.59
C ILE A 200 19.25 -11.02 -8.52
N TYR A 201 19.32 -10.56 -7.27
CA TYR A 201 19.66 -11.43 -6.16
C TYR A 201 18.51 -12.42 -5.84
N PRO A 202 18.83 -13.61 -5.31
CA PRO A 202 17.82 -14.60 -4.95
C PRO A 202 16.79 -14.03 -3.98
N ASP A 203 15.53 -14.40 -4.21
CA ASP A 203 14.37 -13.99 -3.44
C ASP A 203 14.57 -14.41 -1.98
N ARG A 204 14.71 -13.44 -1.09
CA ARG A 204 14.77 -13.72 0.35
C ARG A 204 13.35 -13.99 0.81
N SER A 205 13.15 -15.11 1.52
CA SER A 205 11.90 -15.41 2.20
C SER A 205 11.64 -14.34 3.26
N GLY A 206 10.85 -13.32 2.91
CA GLY A 206 10.63 -12.17 3.78
C GLY A 206 9.67 -11.14 3.19
N ILE A 207 9.25 -10.21 4.03
CA ILE A 207 8.44 -9.07 3.61
C ILE A 207 9.41 -8.03 3.05
N ASN A 208 9.24 -7.62 1.81
CA ASN A 208 10.09 -6.62 1.18
C ASN A 208 9.38 -5.26 1.09
N LEU A 209 10.02 -4.29 0.44
CA LEU A 209 9.47 -2.95 0.25
C LEU A 209 8.08 -2.93 -0.41
N VAL A 210 7.90 -3.71 -1.48
CA VAL A 210 6.63 -3.81 -2.19
C VAL A 210 5.55 -4.39 -1.29
N HIS A 211 5.89 -5.47 -0.57
CA HIS A 211 4.99 -6.11 0.38
C HIS A 211 4.49 -5.14 1.45
N MET A 212 5.39 -4.34 2.04
CA MET A 212 5.03 -3.34 3.04
C MET A 212 4.12 -2.25 2.49
N GLU A 213 4.35 -1.79 1.27
CA GLU A 213 3.46 -0.79 0.66
C GLU A 213 2.06 -1.35 0.40
N ILE A 214 1.95 -2.64 0.03
CA ILE A 214 0.64 -3.31 -0.11
C ILE A 214 -0.08 -3.39 1.23
N LEU A 215 0.60 -3.77 2.31
CA LEU A 215 0.00 -3.80 3.66
C LEU A 215 -0.43 -2.42 4.13
N SER A 216 0.35 -1.40 3.79
CA SER A 216 0.07 -0.01 4.16
C SER A 216 -1.12 0.54 3.41
N SER A 217 -1.20 0.22 2.11
CA SER A 217 -2.37 0.51 1.28
C SER A 217 -3.61 -0.21 1.80
N ALA A 218 -3.49 -1.49 2.17
CA ALA A 218 -4.57 -2.26 2.79
C ALA A 218 -5.08 -1.55 4.04
N ARG A 219 -4.16 -1.11 4.91
CA ARG A 219 -4.49 -0.44 6.16
C ARG A 219 -5.14 0.93 5.93
N LEU A 220 -4.54 1.78 5.11
CA LEU A 220 -5.05 3.10 4.76
C LEU A 220 -6.47 3.05 4.21
N ILE A 221 -6.76 2.06 3.35
CA ILE A 221 -8.10 1.85 2.79
C ILE A 221 -9.03 1.30 3.88
N SER A 222 -8.72 0.14 4.44
CA SER A 222 -9.62 -0.60 5.34
C SER A 222 -9.92 0.09 6.68
N HIS A 223 -9.05 1.01 7.12
CA HIS A 223 -9.19 1.79 8.34
C HIS A 223 -9.62 3.25 8.08
N SER A 224 -9.76 3.67 6.81
CA SER A 224 -10.24 5.01 6.49
C SER A 224 -11.64 5.26 7.09
N PRO A 225 -11.89 6.37 7.80
CA PRO A 225 -13.22 6.69 8.33
C PRO A 225 -14.31 6.70 7.26
N MET A 226 -13.99 7.20 6.06
CA MET A 226 -14.94 7.24 4.94
C MET A 226 -15.27 5.85 4.40
N ILE A 227 -14.33 4.90 4.49
CA ILE A 227 -14.58 3.50 4.12
C ILE A 227 -15.49 2.83 5.17
N GLN A 228 -15.38 3.17 6.46
CA GLN A 228 -16.35 2.71 7.47
C GLN A 228 -17.76 3.23 7.19
N VAL A 229 -17.88 4.52 6.85
CA VAL A 229 -19.16 5.13 6.47
C VAL A 229 -19.74 4.42 5.24
N LEU A 230 -18.91 4.12 4.23
CA LEU A 230 -19.31 3.37 3.05
C LEU A 230 -19.85 1.98 3.43
N VAL A 231 -19.08 1.18 4.16
CA VAL A 231 -19.49 -0.17 4.59
C VAL A 231 -20.80 -0.14 5.37
N ASN A 232 -20.97 0.82 6.29
CA ASN A 232 -22.21 0.94 7.07
C ASN A 232 -23.42 1.30 6.20
N LYS A 233 -23.25 2.16 5.19
CA LYS A 233 -24.33 2.47 4.23
C LYS A 233 -24.68 1.26 3.39
N LEU A 234 -23.68 0.54 2.88
CA LEU A 234 -23.86 -0.66 2.08
C LEU A 234 -24.57 -1.77 2.85
N LYS A 235 -24.19 -2.00 4.12
CA LYS A 235 -24.89 -2.96 5.01
C LYS A 235 -26.35 -2.60 5.21
N LYS A 236 -26.68 -1.31 5.38
CA LYS A 236 -28.08 -0.86 5.48
C LYS A 236 -28.85 -1.06 4.18
N THR A 237 -28.22 -0.85 3.03
CA THR A 237 -28.82 -1.12 1.73
C THR A 237 -29.28 -2.56 1.62
N ILE A 238 -28.41 -3.53 1.93
CA ILE A 238 -28.74 -4.96 1.88
C ILE A 238 -29.88 -5.33 2.85
N GLN A 239 -29.99 -4.65 3.99
CA GLN A 239 -31.04 -4.93 4.99
C GLN A 239 -32.43 -4.38 4.64
N CYS A 240 -32.50 -3.44 3.69
CA CYS A 240 -33.75 -2.77 3.31
C CYS A 240 -34.36 -3.32 2.01
N ASP A 241 -33.63 -4.14 1.27
CA ASP A 241 -34.10 -4.91 0.11
C ASP A 241 -34.60 -6.30 0.56
#